data_AF-A0A849U9X4-F1
#
_entry.id   AF-A0A849U9X4-F1
#
_cell.length_a   1.000
_cell.length_b   1.000
_cell.length_c   1.000
_cell.angle_alpha   90.00
_cell.angle_beta   90.00
_cell.angle_gamma   90.00
#
_symmetry.space_group_name_H-M   'P 1'
#
loop_
_entity.id
_entity.type
_entity.pdbx_description
1 polymer ?
#
loop_
_entity_poly.entity_id
_entity_poly.type
_entity_poly.pdbx_seq_one_letter_code
_entity_poly.pdbx_strand_id
1 'polypeptide(L)'
;MKFLKFIVLSAAMATMAMASTSSFAASKEAQKVIEAAEGTIAKVEETLSLIEKGADKAAILAPLGEARQLQKEFRYEQTERERQYANNQLKAARAALDEGDNKKAEAAVRDALKILKEMKATYDAAH
;
A
#
# COMPACT_ATOMS: atom_id res chain seq x y z
N MET A 1 35.26 16.66 67.50
CA MET A 1 36.29 15.94 66.71
C MET A 1 35.70 14.59 66.33
N LYS A 2 35.49 14.18 65.08
CA LYS A 2 36.02 14.54 63.77
C LYS A 2 34.96 14.20 62.73
N PHE A 3 34.90 15.05 61.70
CA PHE A 3 34.21 14.84 60.45
C PHE A 3 34.86 13.72 59.62
N LEU A 4 34.12 13.27 58.60
CA LEU A 4 34.57 12.75 57.29
C LEU A 4 34.81 11.24 57.09
N LYS A 5 34.29 10.79 55.93
CA LYS A 5 34.52 9.55 55.15
C LYS A 5 33.49 8.46 55.50
N PHE A 6 32.58 8.02 54.62
CA PHE A 6 32.80 7.60 53.23
C PHE A 6 31.57 7.81 52.35
N ILE A 7 31.76 8.53 51.24
CA ILE A 7 30.95 8.42 50.02
C ILE A 7 31.64 7.35 49.16
N VAL A 8 30.96 6.22 48.91
CA VAL A 8 31.29 5.25 47.85
C VAL A 8 29.94 4.67 47.40
N LEU A 9 29.32 5.25 46.38
CA LEU A 9 29.41 4.83 44.98
C LEU A 9 28.91 3.39 44.77
N SER A 10 27.63 3.26 44.41
CA SER A 10 27.10 2.12 43.63
C SER A 10 25.79 2.53 42.98
N ALA A 11 25.88 3.41 42.00
CA ALA A 11 24.90 3.52 40.93
C ALA A 11 25.04 2.28 40.04
N ALA A 12 24.21 1.26 40.26
CA ALA A 12 24.10 0.12 39.36
C ALA A 12 22.82 0.27 38.53
N MET A 13 22.99 0.99 37.42
CA MET A 13 22.27 0.90 36.15
C MET A 13 20.95 0.11 36.16
N ALA A 14 19.87 0.80 36.45
CA ALA A 14 18.57 0.50 35.88
C ALA A 14 18.52 1.08 34.45
N THR A 15 19.11 0.39 33.46
CA THR A 15 18.94 0.78 32.06
C THR A 15 19.07 -0.41 31.12
N MET A 16 18.12 -0.46 30.18
CA MET A 16 18.14 -1.20 28.92
C MET A 16 17.60 -2.62 28.94
N ALA A 17 16.28 -2.72 29.10
CA ALA A 17 15.50 -3.77 28.46
C ALA A 17 14.31 -3.15 27.70
N MET A 18 14.60 -2.26 26.74
CA MET A 18 13.61 -1.76 25.76
C MET A 18 14.32 -1.41 24.45
N ALA A 19 14.87 -2.41 23.76
CA ALA A 19 15.42 -2.22 22.42
C ALA A 19 15.29 -3.51 21.59
N SER A 20 14.08 -4.01 21.38
CA SER A 20 13.87 -5.14 20.44
C SER A 20 12.48 -5.17 19.78
N THR A 21 11.56 -4.26 20.10
CA THR A 21 10.19 -4.30 19.55
C THR A 21 10.02 -3.51 18.24
N SER A 22 10.98 -2.65 17.86
CA SER A 22 10.86 -1.77 16.69
C SER A 22 11.12 -2.48 15.36
N SER A 23 12.06 -3.42 15.28
CA SER A 23 12.38 -4.09 14.00
C SER A 23 11.30 -5.07 13.54
N PHE A 24 10.60 -5.71 14.49
CA PHE A 24 9.51 -6.64 14.18
C PHE A 24 8.19 -5.92 13.84
N ALA A 25 8.00 -4.69 14.33
CA ALA A 25 6.88 -3.84 13.95
C ALA A 25 7.07 -3.27 12.53
N ALA A 26 8.27 -2.78 12.21
CA ALA A 26 8.61 -2.26 10.89
C ALA A 26 8.51 -3.34 9.80
N SER A 27 8.94 -4.58 10.06
CA SER A 27 8.84 -5.68 9.10
C SER A 27 7.40 -6.09 8.80
N LYS A 28 6.52 -6.09 9.82
CA LYS A 28 5.09 -6.35 9.64
C LYS A 28 4.38 -5.26 8.85
N GLU A 29 4.77 -4.01 9.04
CA GLU A 29 4.20 -2.89 8.30
C GLU A 29 4.62 -2.92 6.83
N ALA A 30 5.90 -3.16 6.56
CA ALA A 30 6.40 -3.33 5.19
C ALA A 30 5.71 -4.49 4.46
N GLN A 31 5.57 -5.64 5.13
CA GLN A 31 4.87 -6.79 4.57
C GLN A 31 3.42 -6.47 4.18
N LYS A 32 2.69 -5.71 5.00
CA LYS A 32 1.32 -5.29 4.68
C LYS A 32 1.25 -4.40 3.44
N VAL A 33 2.21 -3.49 3.27
CA VAL A 33 2.28 -2.61 2.10
C VAL A 33 2.56 -3.43 0.84
N ILE A 34 3.45 -4.42 0.91
CA ILE A 34 3.74 -5.36 -0.19
C ILE A 34 2.49 -6.17 -0.56
N GLU A 35 1.82 -6.76 0.43
CA GLU A 35 0.58 -7.53 0.21
C GLU A 35 -0.53 -6.66 -0.39
N ALA A 36 -0.66 -5.41 0.07
CA ALA A 36 -1.60 -4.46 -0.49
C ALA A 36 -1.25 -4.09 -1.94
N ALA A 37 0.03 -3.88 -2.26
CA ALA A 37 0.50 -3.58 -3.61
C ALA A 37 0.20 -4.73 -4.57
N GLU A 38 0.61 -5.95 -4.21
CA GLU A 38 0.41 -7.16 -5.02
C GLU A 38 -1.08 -7.47 -5.20
N GLY A 39 -1.86 -7.41 -4.11
CA GLY A 39 -3.30 -7.63 -4.16
C GLY A 39 -4.02 -6.58 -5.01
N THR A 40 -3.63 -5.31 -4.92
CA THR A 40 -4.19 -4.24 -5.75
C THR A 40 -3.89 -4.50 -7.23
N ILE A 41 -2.62 -4.77 -7.58
CA ILE A 41 -2.21 -5.02 -8.96
C ILE A 41 -2.95 -6.23 -9.53
N ALA A 42 -3.01 -7.34 -8.80
CA ALA A 42 -3.71 -8.54 -9.22
C ALA A 42 -5.20 -8.26 -9.52
N LYS A 43 -5.87 -7.46 -8.68
CA LYS A 43 -7.28 -7.11 -8.89
C LYS A 43 -7.50 -6.16 -10.06
N VAL A 44 -6.56 -5.26 -10.33
CA VAL A 44 -6.60 -4.42 -11.53
C VAL A 44 -6.38 -5.25 -12.80
N GLU A 45 -5.46 -6.22 -12.77
CA GLU A 45 -5.24 -7.17 -13.88
C GLU A 45 -6.45 -8.09 -14.11
N GLU A 46 -7.08 -8.58 -13.03
CA GLU A 46 -8.33 -9.33 -13.11
C GLU A 46 -9.44 -8.49 -13.76
N THR A 47 -9.61 -7.24 -13.31
CA THR A 47 -10.57 -6.29 -13.88
C THR A 47 -10.32 -6.10 -15.38
N LEU A 48 -9.07 -5.87 -15.77
CA LEU A 48 -8.68 -5.67 -17.17
C LEU A 48 -9.01 -6.91 -18.01
N SER A 49 -8.67 -8.10 -17.52
CA SER A 49 -8.96 -9.36 -18.21
C SER A 49 -10.46 -9.58 -18.41
N LEU A 50 -11.29 -9.21 -17.44
CA LEU A 50 -12.75 -9.31 -17.54
C LEU A 50 -13.32 -8.34 -18.57
N ILE A 51 -12.80 -7.10 -18.64
CA ILE A 51 -13.19 -6.14 -19.68
C ILE A 51 -12.83 -6.67 -21.07
N GLU A 52 -11.61 -7.16 -21.26
CA GLU A 52 -11.12 -7.71 -22.53
C GLU A 52 -11.93 -8.94 -22.99
N LYS A 53 -12.41 -9.76 -22.05
CA LYS A 53 -13.27 -10.92 -22.33
C LYS A 53 -14.74 -10.55 -22.57
N GLY A 54 -15.11 -9.28 -22.43
CA GLY A 54 -16.50 -8.83 -22.55
C GLY A 54 -17.41 -9.40 -21.45
N ALA A 55 -16.86 -9.58 -20.24
CA ALA A 55 -17.65 -10.03 -19.10
C ALA A 55 -18.78 -9.04 -18.76
N ASP A 56 -19.76 -9.50 -17.99
CA ASP A 56 -20.83 -8.62 -17.54
C ASP A 56 -20.32 -7.55 -16.57
N LYS A 57 -21.04 -6.43 -16.52
CA LYS A 57 -20.68 -5.28 -15.69
C LYS A 57 -20.52 -5.64 -14.21
N ALA A 58 -21.36 -6.53 -13.66
CA ALA A 58 -21.29 -6.88 -12.25
C ALA A 58 -20.01 -7.67 -11.94
N ALA A 59 -19.64 -8.60 -12.83
CA ALA A 59 -18.38 -9.32 -12.75
C ALA A 59 -17.17 -8.40 -12.83
N ILE A 60 -17.18 -7.36 -13.68
CA ILE A 60 -16.08 -6.39 -13.78
C ILE A 60 -16.01 -5.48 -12.54
N LEU A 61 -17.16 -5.05 -12.01
CA LEU A 61 -17.21 -4.11 -10.89
C LEU A 61 -16.74 -4.70 -9.55
N ALA A 62 -16.82 -6.02 -9.38
CA ALA A 62 -16.35 -6.70 -8.17
C ALA A 62 -14.84 -6.53 -7.94
N PRO A 63 -13.94 -7.01 -8.81
CA PRO A 63 -12.49 -6.83 -8.64
C PRO A 63 -12.07 -5.37 -8.73
N LEU A 64 -12.76 -4.52 -9.53
CA LEU A 64 -12.49 -3.08 -9.55
C LEU A 64 -12.77 -2.43 -8.19
N GLY A 65 -13.83 -2.86 -7.50
CA GLY A 65 -14.17 -2.42 -6.16
C GLY A 65 -13.12 -2.85 -5.13
N GLU A 66 -12.66 -4.10 -5.21
CA GLU A 66 -11.61 -4.64 -4.35
C GLU A 66 -10.27 -3.91 -4.56
N ALA A 67 -9.85 -3.67 -5.80
CA ALA A 67 -8.66 -2.88 -6.12
C ALA A 67 -8.71 -1.48 -5.50
N ARG A 68 -9.86 -0.81 -5.56
CA ARG A 68 -10.06 0.52 -4.95
C ARG A 68 -9.99 0.51 -3.42
N GLN A 69 -10.31 -0.61 -2.80
CA GLN A 69 -10.19 -0.76 -1.35
C GLN A 69 -8.75 -1.08 -0.97
N LEU A 70 -8.12 -2.07 -1.62
CA LEU A 70 -6.75 -2.49 -1.34
C LEU A 70 -5.72 -1.38 -1.57
N GLN A 71 -5.89 -0.56 -2.61
CA GLN A 71 -4.93 0.52 -2.90
C GLN A 71 -4.82 1.52 -1.73
N LYS A 72 -5.84 1.65 -0.88
CA LYS A 72 -5.80 2.52 0.30
C LYS A 72 -4.76 2.10 1.33
N GLU A 73 -4.37 0.83 1.30
CA GLU A 73 -3.34 0.23 2.16
C GLU A 73 -1.97 0.16 1.46
N PHE A 74 -1.91 0.34 0.13
CA PHE A 74 -0.66 0.51 -0.61
C PHE A 74 -0.12 1.93 -0.41
N ARG A 75 0.29 2.23 0.83
CA ARG A 75 0.75 3.55 1.25
C ARG A 75 2.25 3.65 1.28
N TYR A 76 2.76 4.63 0.54
CA TYR A 76 4.13 5.05 0.62
C TYR A 76 4.22 6.53 0.27
N GLU A 77 4.75 7.34 1.19
CA GLU A 77 4.69 8.80 1.14
C GLU A 77 5.28 9.36 -0.17
N GLN A 78 6.39 8.79 -0.65
CA GLN A 78 7.03 9.24 -1.89
C GLN A 78 6.14 9.06 -3.13
N THR A 79 5.15 8.16 -3.06
CA THR A 79 4.26 7.80 -4.17
C THR A 79 2.79 8.15 -3.91
N GLU A 80 2.50 8.97 -2.89
CA GLU A 80 1.11 9.26 -2.50
C GLU A 80 0.35 10.00 -3.60
N ARG A 81 1.03 10.84 -4.39
CA ARG A 81 0.42 11.55 -5.52
C ARG A 81 0.00 10.56 -6.62
N GLU A 82 0.89 9.63 -6.95
CA GLU A 82 0.68 8.54 -7.89
C GLU A 82 -0.50 7.67 -7.44
N ARG A 83 -0.56 7.34 -6.15
CA ARG A 83 -1.69 6.61 -5.57
C ARG A 83 -3.03 7.31 -5.78
N GLN A 84 -3.05 8.64 -5.60
CA GLN A 84 -4.26 9.44 -5.85
C GLN A 84 -4.63 9.44 -7.33
N TYR A 85 -3.66 9.55 -8.24
CA TYR A 85 -3.91 9.46 -9.67
C TYR A 85 -4.43 8.08 -10.08
N ALA A 86 -3.83 6.99 -9.59
CA ALA A 86 -4.32 5.64 -9.81
C ALA A 86 -5.77 5.49 -9.31
N ASN A 87 -6.09 5.98 -8.11
CA ASN A 87 -7.46 5.96 -7.59
C ASN A 87 -8.44 6.76 -8.45
N ASN A 88 -8.02 7.89 -9.01
CA ASN A 88 -8.86 8.67 -9.92
C ASN A 88 -9.13 7.91 -11.22
N GLN A 89 -8.13 7.20 -11.76
CA GLN A 89 -8.32 6.34 -12.92
C GLN A 89 -9.26 5.16 -12.62
N LEU A 90 -9.15 4.51 -11.45
CA LEU A 90 -10.09 3.46 -11.04
C LEU A 90 -11.54 3.99 -10.87
N LYS A 91 -11.71 5.24 -10.43
CA LYS A 91 -13.04 5.90 -10.40
C LYS A 91 -13.55 6.19 -11.81
N ALA A 92 -12.68 6.67 -12.70
CA ALA A 92 -13.03 6.93 -14.10
C ALA A 92 -13.43 5.64 -14.82
N ALA A 93 -12.72 4.54 -14.58
CA ALA A 93 -13.09 3.22 -15.08
C ALA A 93 -14.49 2.80 -14.63
N ARG A 94 -14.81 2.98 -13.34
CA ARG A 94 -16.17 2.71 -12.83
C ARG A 94 -17.22 3.56 -13.54
N ALA A 95 -16.98 4.87 -13.67
CA ALA A 95 -17.92 5.77 -14.34
C ALA A 95 -18.14 5.36 -15.81
N ALA A 96 -17.08 4.99 -16.52
CA ALA A 96 -17.17 4.50 -17.89
C ALA A 96 -17.97 3.19 -18.00
N LEU A 97 -17.77 2.24 -17.07
CA LEU A 97 -18.60 1.02 -16.98
C LEU A 97 -20.06 1.34 -16.66
N ASP A 98 -20.30 2.40 -15.89
CA ASP A 98 -21.66 2.89 -15.62
C ASP A 98 -22.33 3.48 -16.87
N GLU A 99 -21.56 4.12 -17.74
CA GLU A 99 -21.96 4.64 -19.05
C GLU A 99 -22.04 3.56 -20.16
N GLY A 100 -21.57 2.33 -19.88
CA GLY A 100 -21.48 1.26 -20.87
C GLY A 100 -20.31 1.38 -21.86
N ASP A 101 -19.36 2.28 -21.59
CA ASP A 101 -18.17 2.50 -22.41
C ASP A 101 -17.00 1.62 -21.93
N ASN A 102 -17.02 0.36 -22.35
CA ASN A 102 -15.99 -0.61 -21.99
C ASN A 102 -14.59 -0.23 -22.50
N LYS A 103 -14.49 0.51 -23.63
CA LYS A 103 -13.18 0.93 -24.18
C LYS A 103 -12.53 1.99 -23.31
N LYS A 104 -13.33 2.99 -22.89
CA LYS A 104 -12.87 4.03 -21.95
C LYS A 104 -12.56 3.45 -20.58
N ALA A 105 -13.34 2.47 -20.12
CA ALA A 105 -13.05 1.74 -18.90
C ALA A 105 -11.71 0.99 -18.98
N GLU A 106 -11.48 0.26 -20.07
CA GLU A 106 -10.23 -0.46 -20.31
C GLU A 106 -9.02 0.47 -20.29
N ALA A 107 -9.08 1.60 -21.00
CA ALA A 107 -8.00 2.58 -21.03
C ALA A 107 -7.67 3.12 -19.63
N ALA A 108 -8.69 3.49 -18.85
CA ALA A 108 -8.50 3.95 -17.48
C ALA A 108 -7.92 2.87 -16.55
N VAL A 109 -8.33 1.61 -16.70
CA VAL A 109 -7.77 0.47 -15.94
C VAL A 109 -6.30 0.25 -16.30
N ARG A 110 -5.92 0.35 -17.58
CA ARG A 110 -4.51 0.24 -18.01
C ARG A 110 -3.64 1.36 -17.45
N ASP A 111 -4.14 2.59 -17.46
CA ASP A 111 -3.44 3.72 -16.88
C ASP A 111 -3.24 3.55 -15.36
N ALA A 112 -4.28 3.10 -14.65
CA ALA A 112 -4.16 2.78 -13.22
C ALA A 112 -3.12 1.67 -12.97
N LEU A 113 -3.14 0.60 -13.79
CA LEU A 113 -2.21 -0.52 -13.66
C LEU A 113 -0.76 -0.08 -13.85
N LYS A 114 -0.50 0.76 -14.85
CA LYS A 114 0.83 1.32 -15.11
C LYS A 114 1.35 2.08 -13.89
N ILE A 115 0.55 3.01 -13.36
CA ILE A 115 0.92 3.82 -12.19
C ILE A 115 1.20 2.92 -10.98
N LEU A 116 0.32 1.94 -10.70
CA LEU A 116 0.50 1.02 -9.57
C LEU A 116 1.78 0.19 -9.68
N LYS A 117 2.16 -0.24 -10.89
CA LYS A 117 3.43 -0.95 -11.13
C LYS A 117 4.63 -0.03 -10.93
N GLU A 118 4.56 1.22 -11.37
CA GLU A 118 5.60 2.24 -11.12
C GLU A 118 5.75 2.51 -9.62
N MET A 119 4.65 2.69 -8.90
CA MET A 119 4.66 2.85 -7.44
C MET A 119 5.34 1.66 -6.74
N LYS A 120 5.02 0.43 -7.17
CA LYS A 120 5.60 -0.78 -6.57
C LYS A 120 7.09 -0.83 -6.83
N ALA A 121 7.54 -0.52 -8.05
CA ALA A 121 8.95 -0.45 -8.37
C ALA A 121 9.69 0.60 -7.50
N THR A 122 9.09 1.76 -7.26
CA THR A 122 9.67 2.77 -6.34
C THR A 122 9.74 2.26 -4.90
N TYR A 123 8.70 1.59 -4.41
CA TYR A 123 8.68 1.00 -3.08
C TYR A 123 9.75 -0.08 -2.91
N ASP A 124 9.81 -1.03 -3.86
CA ASP A 124 10.77 -2.15 -3.88
C ASP A 124 12.22 -1.67 -4.01
N ALA A 125 12.47 -0.49 -4.62
CA ALA A 125 13.81 0.07 -4.69
C ALA A 125 14.29 0.67 -3.34
N ALA A 126 13.36 0.93 -2.42
CA ALA A 126 13.61 1.58 -1.14
C ALA A 126 13.57 0.62 0.07
N HIS A 127 13.18 -0.64 -0.13
CA HIS A 127 13.00 -1.66 0.92
C HIS A 127 13.62 -2.99 0.51
#